data_AF-A0A2V2S3W0-F1
#
_entry.id   AF-A0A2V2S3W0-F1
#
_cell.length_a   1.000
_cell.length_b   1.000
_cell.length_c   1.000
_cell.angle_alpha   90.00
_cell.angle_beta   90.00
_cell.angle_gamma   90.00
#
_symmetry.space_group_name_H-M   'P 1'
#
loop_
_entity.id
_entity.type
_entity.pdbx_description
1 polymer ?
#
loop_
_entity_poly.entity_id
_entity_poly.type
_entity_poly.pdbx_seq_one_letter_code
_entity_poly.pdbx_strand_id
1 'polypeptide(L)'
;MPDDLLREVRRAAKETGLSLADAMRQSMKLGLPKLTEQLSRKALKPMTPEECRQCWEVPNPEFDALEAAMARRPPPPPPEED
;
A
#
# COMPACT_ATOMS: atom_id res chain seq x y z
N MET A 1 -7.40 -6.22 6.57
CA MET A 1 -6.83 -6.70 5.29
C MET A 1 -7.48 -8.06 5.02
N PRO A 2 -7.91 -8.40 3.80
CA PRO A 2 -8.48 -9.72 3.51
C PRO A 2 -7.48 -10.83 3.85
N ASP A 3 -7.95 -11.93 4.44
CA ASP A 3 -7.10 -13.01 4.96
C ASP A 3 -6.22 -13.65 3.86
N ASP A 4 -6.74 -13.77 2.65
CA ASP A 4 -6.01 -14.31 1.50
C ASP A 4 -4.80 -13.45 1.11
N LEU A 5 -4.95 -12.13 1.15
CA LEU A 5 -3.88 -11.19 0.81
C LEU A 5 -2.75 -11.24 1.85
N LEU A 6 -3.11 -11.35 3.13
CA LEU A 6 -2.14 -11.51 4.22
C LEU A 6 -1.33 -12.80 4.08
N ARG A 7 -1.97 -13.88 3.61
CA ARG A 7 -1.30 -15.16 3.34
C ARG A 7 -0.29 -15.04 2.21
N GLU A 8 -0.63 -14.35 1.13
CA GLU A 8 0.28 -14.11 0.00
C GLU A 8 1.48 -13.24 0.40
N VAL A 9 1.24 -12.18 1.17
CA VAL A 9 2.31 -11.33 1.70
C VAL A 9 3.25 -12.13 2.61
N ARG A 10 2.72 -13.00 3.48
CA ARG A 10 3.55 -13.89 4.32
C ARG A 10 4.39 -14.85 3.49
N ARG A 11 3.83 -15.37 2.41
CA ARG A 11 4.56 -16.25 1.50
C ARG A 11 5.70 -15.48 0.81
N ALA A 12 5.39 -14.32 0.24
CA ALA A 12 6.39 -13.45 -0.40
C ALA A 12 7.52 -13.09 0.58
N ALA A 13 7.19 -12.70 1.81
CA ALA A 13 8.18 -12.40 2.85
C ALA A 13 9.16 -13.56 3.09
N LYS A 14 8.64 -14.80 3.18
CA LYS A 14 9.47 -16.01 3.33
C LYS A 14 10.36 -16.26 2.11
N GLU A 15 9.80 -16.13 0.91
CA GLU A 15 10.52 -16.42 -0.35
C GLU A 15 11.61 -15.38 -0.64
N THR A 16 11.41 -14.11 -0.26
CA THR A 16 12.35 -13.02 -0.53
C THR A 16 13.28 -12.69 0.64
N GLY A 17 13.13 -13.35 1.79
CA GLY A 17 13.87 -13.03 3.01
C GLY A 17 13.55 -11.65 3.60
N LEU A 18 12.40 -11.06 3.27
CA LEU A 18 12.00 -9.75 3.76
C LEU A 18 11.16 -9.86 5.04
N SER A 19 11.19 -8.80 5.86
CA SER A 19 10.17 -8.63 6.90
C SER A 19 8.78 -8.55 6.27
N LEU A 20 7.73 -8.91 7.01
CA LEU A 20 6.35 -8.82 6.50
C LEU A 20 6.00 -7.38 6.05
N ALA A 21 6.47 -6.38 6.79
CA ALA A 21 6.25 -4.97 6.48
C ALA A 21 6.97 -4.54 5.19
N ASP A 22 8.18 -5.04 4.95
CA ASP A 22 8.92 -4.70 3.74
C ASP A 22 8.41 -5.47 2.53
N ALA A 23 7.98 -6.73 2.71
CA ALA A 23 7.28 -7.47 1.67
C ALA A 23 6.01 -6.72 1.22
N MET A 24 5.22 -6.17 2.15
CA MET A 24 4.08 -5.31 1.81
C MET A 24 4.52 -4.03 1.07
N ARG A 25 5.56 -3.35 1.55
CA ARG A 25 6.05 -2.12 0.90
C ARG A 25 6.52 -2.39 -0.53
N GLN A 26 7.31 -3.44 -0.73
CA GLN A 26 7.81 -3.81 -2.04
C GLN A 26 6.69 -4.31 -2.95
N SER A 27 5.73 -5.08 -2.42
CA SER A 27 4.57 -5.52 -3.21
C SER A 27 3.75 -4.33 -3.72
N MET A 28 3.53 -3.31 -2.88
CA MET A 28 2.86 -2.07 -3.30
C MET A 28 3.69 -1.32 -4.34
N LYS A 29 5.01 -1.15 -4.13
CA LYS A 29 5.89 -0.43 -5.05
C LYS A 29 5.95 -1.08 -6.44
N LEU A 30 6.00 -2.42 -6.49
CA LEU A 30 6.02 -3.18 -7.73
C LEU A 30 4.63 -3.25 -8.38
N GLY A 31 3.58 -3.35 -7.56
CA GLY A 31 2.20 -3.52 -8.02
C GLY A 31 1.52 -2.25 -8.50
N LEU A 32 1.81 -1.08 -7.90
CA LEU A 32 1.16 0.20 -8.23
C LEU A 32 1.29 0.61 -9.71
N PRO A 33 2.48 0.56 -10.34
CA PRO A 33 2.59 0.86 -11.78
C PRO A 33 1.71 -0.05 -12.64
N LYS A 34 1.71 -1.36 -12.34
CA LYS A 34 0.91 -2.36 -13.06
C LYS A 34 -0.59 -2.17 -12.82
N LEU A 35 -0.99 -1.79 -11.61
CA LEU A 35 -2.35 -1.43 -11.26
C LEU A 35 -2.81 -0.25 -12.13
N THR A 36 -2.02 0.82 -12.18
CA THR A 36 -2.32 1.99 -13.01
C THR A 36 -2.41 1.63 -14.48
N GLU A 37 -1.48 0.83 -15.02
CA GLU A 37 -1.53 0.39 -16.42
C GLU A 37 -2.83 -0.39 -16.73
N GLN A 38 -3.19 -1.34 -15.87
CA GLN A 38 -4.34 -2.21 -16.11
C GLN A 38 -5.69 -1.52 -15.89
N LEU A 39 -5.75 -0.58 -14.94
CA LEU A 39 -6.99 0.11 -14.60
C LEU A 39 -7.23 1.36 -15.44
N SER A 40 -6.19 2.09 -15.85
CA SER A 40 -6.34 3.26 -16.74
C SER A 40 -6.96 2.93 -18.09
N ARG A 41 -6.76 1.69 -18.57
CA ARG A 41 -7.35 1.19 -19.82
C ARG A 41 -8.76 0.63 -19.66
N LYS A 42 -9.27 0.50 -18.42
CA LYS A 42 -10.63 0.02 -18.15
C LYS A 42 -11.56 1.21 -18.02
N ALA A 43 -12.76 1.08 -18.57
CA ALA A 43 -13.86 2.01 -18.30
C ALA A 43 -14.40 1.74 -16.88
N LEU A 44 -13.64 2.19 -15.87
CA LEU A 44 -14.13 2.24 -14.50
C LEU A 44 -15.15 3.37 -14.39
N LYS A 45 -16.16 3.19 -13.54
CA LYS A 45 -17.09 4.27 -13.21
C LYS A 45 -16.26 5.44 -12.63
N PRO A 46 -16.24 6.62 -13.29
CA PRO A 46 -15.54 7.76 -12.73
C PRO A 46 -16.21 8.19 -11.44
N MET A 47 -15.41 8.71 -10.50
CA MET A 47 -15.92 9.31 -9.27
C MET A 47 -16.79 10.53 -9.62
N THR A 48 -17.85 10.76 -8.84
CA THR A 48 -18.63 12.00 -8.94
C THR A 48 -17.80 13.19 -8.44
N PRO A 49 -18.16 14.43 -8.80
CA PRO A 49 -17.50 15.62 -8.26
C PRO A 49 -17.54 15.68 -6.72
N GLU A 50 -18.62 15.22 -6.09
CA GLU A 50 -18.74 15.13 -4.63
C GLU A 50 -17.75 14.11 -4.05
N GLU A 51 -17.65 12.92 -4.65
CA GLU A 51 -16.71 11.88 -4.23
C GLU A 51 -15.25 12.34 -4.39
N CYS A 52 -14.92 13.02 -5.49
CA CYS A 52 -13.59 13.62 -5.68
C CYS A 52 -13.26 14.65 -4.60
N ARG A 53 -14.19 15.58 -4.31
CA ARG A 53 -13.99 16.59 -3.26
C ARG A 53 -13.79 15.95 -1.90
N GLN A 54 -14.59 14.95 -1.56
CA GLN A 54 -14.46 14.25 -0.29
C GLN A 54 -13.14 13.50 -0.14
N CYS A 55 -12.59 12.94 -1.23
CA CYS A 55 -11.32 12.23 -1.18
C CYS A 55 -10.07 13.13 -1.20
N TRP A 56 -10.14 14.31 -1.84
CA TRP A 56 -8.94 15.12 -2.12
C TRP A 56 -8.96 16.54 -1.55
N GLU A 57 -10.12 17.09 -1.23
CA GLU A 57 -10.26 18.50 -0.79
C GLU A 57 -10.74 18.63 0.66
N VAL A 58 -11.47 17.64 1.18
CA VAL A 58 -11.92 17.61 2.58
C VAL A 58 -10.83 17.00 3.45
N PRO A 59 -10.28 17.72 4.44
CA PRO A 59 -9.33 17.15 5.39
C PRO A 59 -9.90 15.92 6.08
N ASN A 60 -9.11 14.86 6.17
CA ASN A 60 -9.49 13.63 6.85
C ASN A 60 -8.49 13.36 7.99
N PRO A 61 -8.74 13.91 9.19
CA PRO A 61 -7.77 13.88 10.29
C PRO A 61 -7.31 12.47 10.67
N GLU A 62 -8.19 11.48 10.54
CA GLU A 62 -7.84 10.08 10.82
C GLU A 62 -6.88 9.51 9.77
N PHE A 63 -7.13 9.81 8.49
CA PHE A 63 -6.28 9.36 7.40
C PHE A 63 -4.96 10.12 7.35
N ASP A 64 -5.00 11.43 7.59
CA ASP A 64 -3.82 12.30 7.68
C ASP A 64 -2.91 11.86 8.83
N ALA A 65 -3.48 11.49 9.98
CA ALA A 65 -2.73 10.94 11.10
C ALA A 65 -2.11 9.56 10.78
N LEU A 66 -2.83 8.70 10.06
CA LEU A 66 -2.32 7.41 9.60
C LEU A 66 -1.16 7.58 8.62
N GLU A 67 -1.29 8.47 7.63
CA GLU A 67 -0.25 8.76 6.64
C GLU A 67 1.00 9.33 7.32
N ALA A 68 0.83 10.31 8.23
CA ALA A 68 1.92 10.88 9.01
C ALA A 68 2.64 9.82 9.88
N ALA A 69 1.89 8.91 10.50
CA ALA A 69 2.46 7.82 11.30
C ALA A 69 3.23 6.81 10.42
N MET A 70 2.74 6.52 9.22
CA MET A 70 3.41 5.65 8.26
C MET A 70 4.70 6.28 7.71
N ALA A 71 4.69 7.58 7.39
CA ALA A 71 5.86 8.31 6.89
C ALA A 71 6.96 8.46 7.95
N ARG A 72 6.59 8.54 9.24
CA ARG A 72 7.52 8.67 10.37
C ARG A 72 8.17 7.37 10.84
N ARG A 73 7.69 6.21 10.35
CA ARG A 73 8.17 4.92 10.84
C ARG A 73 9.59 4.67 10.33
N PRO A 74 10.61 4.51 11.21
CA PRO A 74 11.97 4.23 10.76
C PRO A 74 12.01 2.92 9.97
N PRO A 75 12.91 2.79 8.98
CA PRO A 75 13.12 1.52 8.31
C PRO A 75 13.49 0.45 9.36
N PRO A 76 13.04 -0.80 9.18
CA PRO A 76 13.47 -1.87 10.08
C PRO A 76 15.00 -1.99 10.04
N PRO A 77 15.64 -2.41 11.15
CA PRO A 77 17.07 -2.65 11.17
C PRO A 77 17.44 -3.68 10.09
N PRO A 78 18.65 -3.59 9.49
CA PRO A 78 19.11 -4.59 8.55
C PRO A 78 19.09 -5.97 9.21
N PRO A 79 18.84 -7.06 8.45
CA PRO A 79 18.91 -8.41 9.00
C PRO A 79 20.30 -8.65 9.57
N GLU A 80 20.39 -9.13 10.82
CA GLU A 80 21.63 -9.58 11.43
C GLU A 80 22.13 -10.80 10.64
N GLU A 81 23.31 -10.67 10.02
CA GLU A 81 24.02 -11.78 9.37
C GLU A 81 24.65 -12.65 10.48
N ASP A 82 24.19 -13.90 10.61
CA ASP A 82 24.81 -14.97 11.42
C ASP A 82 25.51 -15.97 10.48
#